data_AF-A0A2V8I8L0-F1
#
_entry.id   AF-A0A2V8I8L0-F1
#
_cell.length_a   1.000
_cell.length_b   1.000
_cell.length_c   1.000
_cell.angle_alpha   90.00
_cell.angle_beta   90.00
_cell.angle_gamma   90.00
#
_symmetry.space_group_name_H-M   'P 1'
#
loop_
_entity.id
_entity.type
_entity.pdbx_description
1 polymer ?
#
loop_
_entity_poly.entity_id
_entity_poly.type
_entity_poly.pdbx_seq_one_letter_code
_entity_poly.pdbx_strand_id
1 'polypeptide(L)'
;MATQTELGAVVSLWRYPVKSMMGEELNAAEVTTRGLRGDRAYALVDGKDGKVATAKNPRKWPQLFDFRATFIDHARSGAQAAPIRITLPDGTMVTSEQEDCSQILSRALAREVMLDAVGRGDEETPSSAFPARAANAEEYWPDMEGLDFRDTVTDFALPVGTFFDCAVVHLLTTATLDRLGELYPRGRFEVRRFRPNIVVQPASGGTGFIENSWVGHTLAIGDEVRLSVTGPCGRCVMT
;
A
#
# COMPACT_ATOMS: atom_id res chain seq x y z
N MET A 1 8.77 25.05 -25.55
CA MET A 1 7.82 24.13 -24.91
C MET A 1 8.56 22.82 -24.70
N ALA A 2 8.56 22.26 -23.48
CA ALA A 2 9.15 20.95 -23.28
C ALA A 2 8.37 19.93 -24.11
N THR A 3 9.05 19.17 -24.95
CA THR A 3 8.45 18.11 -25.75
C THR A 3 7.90 17.06 -24.78
N GLN A 4 6.58 16.94 -24.69
CA GLN A 4 5.94 15.87 -23.93
C GLN A 4 5.93 14.63 -24.79
N THR A 5 6.58 13.56 -24.34
CA THR A 5 6.54 12.25 -24.98
C THR A 5 5.38 11.47 -24.36
N GLU A 6 4.50 10.94 -25.20
CA GLU A 6 3.46 10.02 -24.75
C GLU A 6 4.10 8.70 -24.30
N LEU A 7 3.89 8.32 -23.04
CA LEU A 7 4.47 7.10 -22.46
C LEU A 7 3.50 5.92 -22.42
N GLY A 8 2.19 6.18 -22.51
CA GLY A 8 1.15 5.17 -22.43
C GLY A 8 -0.15 5.67 -21.79
N ALA A 9 -1.02 4.74 -21.42
CA ALA A 9 -2.32 5.01 -20.83
C ALA A 9 -2.45 4.38 -19.44
N VAL A 10 -3.12 5.07 -18.52
CA VAL A 10 -3.53 4.49 -17.24
C VAL A 10 -4.66 3.50 -17.50
N VAL A 11 -4.46 2.24 -17.13
CA VAL A 11 -5.44 1.15 -17.38
C VAL A 11 -6.10 0.62 -16.12
N SER A 12 -5.53 0.86 -14.94
CA SER A 12 -6.24 0.65 -13.68
C SER A 12 -5.67 1.52 -12.57
N LEU A 13 -6.54 1.84 -11.60
CA LEU A 13 -6.20 2.56 -10.38
C LEU A 13 -6.58 1.71 -9.18
N TRP A 14 -5.75 1.73 -8.16
CA TRP A 14 -5.94 0.93 -6.95
C TRP A 14 -5.66 1.76 -5.71
N ARG A 15 -6.45 1.48 -4.68
CA ARG A 15 -6.25 2.01 -3.33
C ARG A 15 -6.28 0.89 -2.32
N TYR A 16 -5.44 1.02 -1.30
CA TYR A 16 -5.28 0.08 -0.21
C TYR A 16 -5.54 0.78 1.12
N PRO A 17 -6.79 0.87 1.58
CA PRO A 17 -7.14 1.67 2.74
C PRO A 17 -6.39 1.27 4.02
N VAL A 18 -6.18 -0.04 4.22
CA VAL A 18 -5.44 -0.59 5.36
C VAL A 18 -4.10 -1.15 4.88
N LYS A 19 -3.01 -0.79 5.57
CA LYS A 19 -1.68 -1.36 5.34
C LYS A 19 -1.74 -2.89 5.34
N SER A 20 -1.11 -3.51 4.34
CA SER A 20 -1.00 -4.96 4.20
C SER A 20 -2.30 -5.75 3.98
N MET A 21 -3.48 -5.12 3.86
CA MET A 21 -4.72 -5.78 3.42
C MET A 21 -4.97 -5.59 1.93
N MET A 22 -5.77 -6.47 1.30
CA MET A 22 -6.23 -6.26 -0.07
C MET A 22 -7.06 -4.98 -0.18
N GLY A 23 -6.97 -4.34 -1.34
CA GLY A 23 -7.59 -3.05 -1.59
C GLY A 23 -8.81 -3.11 -2.51
N GLU A 24 -9.07 -1.98 -3.13
CA GLU A 24 -10.14 -1.73 -4.09
C GLU A 24 -9.58 -1.18 -5.41
N GLU A 25 -10.24 -1.54 -6.50
CA GLU A 25 -10.02 -0.94 -7.81
C GLU A 25 -10.91 0.30 -7.95
N LEU A 26 -10.38 1.36 -8.53
CA LEU A 26 -11.04 2.66 -8.62
C LEU A 26 -11.21 3.08 -10.08
N ASN A 27 -12.32 3.76 -10.37
CA ASN A 27 -12.52 4.46 -11.65
C ASN A 27 -11.83 5.84 -11.66
N ALA A 28 -11.62 6.44 -10.49
CA ALA A 28 -10.95 7.71 -10.32
C ALA A 28 -10.37 7.81 -8.89
N ALA A 29 -9.29 8.58 -8.73
CA ALA A 29 -8.70 8.87 -7.43
C ALA A 29 -8.17 10.31 -7.40
N GLU A 30 -8.36 10.97 -6.26
CA GLU A 30 -7.70 12.26 -6.01
C GLU A 30 -6.24 12.01 -5.60
N VAL A 31 -5.32 12.66 -6.30
CA VAL A 31 -3.88 12.64 -5.98
C VAL A 31 -3.54 13.90 -5.19
N THR A 32 -2.90 13.70 -4.05
CA THR A 32 -2.43 14.77 -3.17
C THR A 32 -0.92 14.72 -3.04
N THR A 33 -0.32 15.71 -2.37
CA THR A 33 1.11 15.68 -2.00
C THR A 33 1.47 14.51 -1.06
N ARG A 34 0.47 13.87 -0.44
CA ARG A 34 0.63 12.66 0.40
C ARG A 34 0.25 11.36 -0.32
N GLY A 35 0.18 11.38 -1.66
CA GLY A 35 -0.24 10.24 -2.47
C GLY A 35 -1.74 10.23 -2.74
N LEU A 36 -2.27 9.06 -3.11
CA LEU A 36 -3.70 8.89 -3.38
C LEU A 36 -4.52 9.06 -2.10
N ARG A 37 -5.60 9.85 -2.16
CA ARG A 37 -6.46 10.09 -1.00
C ARG A 37 -7.02 8.78 -0.44
N GLY A 38 -6.73 8.54 0.84
CA GLY A 38 -7.19 7.37 1.58
C GLY A 38 -6.31 6.13 1.43
N ASP A 39 -5.26 6.17 0.60
CA ASP A 39 -4.32 5.06 0.51
C ASP A 39 -3.49 4.95 1.79
N ARG A 40 -3.44 3.73 2.35
CA ARG A 40 -2.81 3.41 3.64
C ARG A 40 -3.19 4.40 4.75
N ALA A 41 -4.44 4.84 4.77
CA ALA A 41 -4.98 5.72 5.80
C ALA A 41 -5.14 5.01 7.15
N TYR A 42 -5.15 3.67 7.13
CA TYR A 42 -5.28 2.83 8.32
C TYR A 42 -4.16 1.79 8.36
N ALA A 43 -3.88 1.29 9.56
CA ALA A 43 -3.07 0.10 9.78
C ALA A 43 -3.53 -0.64 11.03
N LEU A 44 -3.14 -1.91 11.17
CA LEU A 44 -3.28 -2.60 12.44
C LEU A 44 -2.02 -2.39 13.27
N VAL A 45 -2.17 -2.15 14.56
CA VAL A 45 -1.09 -2.05 15.54
C VAL A 45 -1.19 -3.25 16.47
N ASP A 46 -0.08 -3.93 16.67
CA ASP A 46 0.05 -5.07 17.56
C ASP A 46 -0.10 -4.65 19.03
N GLY A 47 -1.05 -5.24 19.76
CA GLY A 47 -1.26 -4.94 21.17
C GLY A 47 -0.06 -5.34 22.06
N LYS A 48 0.78 -6.29 21.62
CA LYS A 48 1.89 -6.81 22.43
C LYS A 48 3.12 -5.91 22.42
N ASP A 49 3.50 -5.39 21.26
CA ASP A 49 4.75 -4.65 21.07
C ASP A 49 4.56 -3.25 20.47
N GLY A 50 3.33 -2.87 20.15
CA GLY A 50 2.99 -1.56 19.59
C GLY A 50 3.50 -1.33 18.17
N LYS A 51 4.03 -2.36 17.49
CA LYS A 51 4.48 -2.24 16.11
C LYS A 51 3.29 -2.29 15.16
N VAL A 52 3.41 -1.60 14.04
CA VAL A 52 2.46 -1.70 12.94
C VAL A 52 2.58 -3.08 12.31
N ALA A 53 1.46 -3.80 12.26
CA ALA A 53 1.35 -5.09 11.60
C ALA A 53 1.65 -4.94 10.10
N THR A 54 2.45 -5.86 9.60
CA THR A 54 2.88 -5.83 8.20
C THR A 54 3.02 -7.24 7.68
N ALA A 55 2.53 -7.44 6.47
CA ALA A 55 2.65 -8.73 5.81
C ALA A 55 4.13 -9.09 5.56
N LYS A 56 5.05 -8.12 5.54
CA LYS A 56 6.51 -8.33 5.39
C LYS A 56 7.10 -9.27 6.44
N ASN A 57 6.41 -9.54 7.55
CA ASN A 57 6.70 -10.67 8.44
C ASN A 57 5.57 -11.72 8.36
N PRO A 58 5.56 -12.60 7.34
CA PRO A 58 4.49 -13.58 7.15
C PRO A 58 4.46 -14.65 8.23
N ARG A 59 5.55 -14.84 8.99
CA ARG A 59 5.58 -15.74 10.15
C ARG A 59 4.69 -15.23 11.29
N LYS A 60 4.64 -13.91 11.48
CA LYS A 60 3.82 -13.27 12.52
C LYS A 60 2.43 -12.89 12.00
N TRP A 61 2.34 -12.49 10.73
CA TRP A 61 1.12 -11.96 10.11
C TRP A 61 0.73 -12.70 8.83
N PRO A 62 0.48 -14.02 8.88
CA PRO A 62 0.32 -14.86 7.69
C PRO A 62 -0.92 -14.51 6.85
N GLN A 63 -1.96 -13.94 7.48
CA GLN A 63 -3.30 -13.83 6.89
C GLN A 63 -3.68 -12.41 6.45
N LEU A 64 -2.81 -11.40 6.59
CA LEU A 64 -3.22 -10.01 6.32
C LEU A 64 -3.75 -9.79 4.88
N PHE A 65 -3.22 -10.52 3.90
CA PHE A 65 -3.71 -10.47 2.51
C PHE A 65 -5.02 -11.21 2.26
N ASP A 66 -5.54 -11.96 3.22
CA ASP A 66 -6.85 -12.58 3.11
C ASP A 66 -7.98 -11.59 3.48
N PHE A 67 -7.64 -10.48 4.15
CA PHE A 67 -8.56 -9.39 4.46
C PHE A 67 -8.61 -8.38 3.31
N ARG A 68 -9.78 -7.77 3.10
CA ARG A 68 -9.98 -6.69 2.12
C ARG A 68 -10.56 -5.46 2.79
N ALA A 69 -10.00 -4.29 2.49
CA ALA A 69 -10.53 -3.01 2.94
C ALA A 69 -11.02 -2.15 1.76
N THR A 70 -12.17 -1.50 1.94
CA THR A 70 -12.78 -0.57 0.98
C THR A 70 -13.38 0.62 1.74
N PHE A 71 -13.39 1.82 1.17
CA PHE A 71 -14.15 2.92 1.79
C PHE A 71 -15.65 2.71 1.65
N ILE A 72 -16.43 3.13 2.65
CA ILE A 72 -17.91 3.08 2.59
C ILE A 72 -18.46 4.29 1.85
N ASP A 73 -17.88 5.46 2.11
CA ASP A 73 -18.22 6.71 1.43
C ASP A 73 -16.94 7.39 0.94
N HIS A 74 -16.81 7.51 -0.38
CA HIS A 74 -15.65 8.09 -1.05
C HIS A 74 -15.65 9.62 -1.01
N ALA A 75 -16.79 10.25 -0.67
CA ALA A 75 -16.98 11.70 -0.73
C ALA A 75 -16.79 12.41 0.62
N ARG A 76 -16.67 11.68 1.74
CA ARG A 76 -16.47 12.29 3.05
C ARG A 76 -15.17 13.08 3.11
N SER A 77 -15.30 14.40 3.12
CA SER A 77 -14.24 15.36 3.43
C SER A 77 -14.43 15.86 4.86
N GLY A 78 -13.38 15.74 5.70
CA GLY A 78 -13.42 16.17 7.09
C GLY A 78 -12.12 15.87 7.84
N ALA A 79 -12.06 16.26 9.11
CA ALA A 79 -10.91 16.03 10.01
C ALA A 79 -10.74 14.55 10.39
N GLN A 80 -11.85 13.81 10.49
CA GLN A 80 -11.85 12.38 10.82
C GLN A 80 -11.59 11.52 9.58
N ALA A 81 -10.89 10.40 9.76
CA ALA A 81 -10.66 9.43 8.68
C ALA A 81 -12.00 8.86 8.19
N ALA A 82 -12.19 8.83 6.87
CA ALA A 82 -13.43 8.36 6.28
C ALA A 82 -13.63 6.86 6.56
N PRO A 83 -14.84 6.41 6.92
CA PRO A 83 -15.06 5.07 7.40
C PRO A 83 -14.77 4.03 6.31
N ILE A 84 -14.13 2.94 6.74
CA ILE A 84 -13.81 1.79 5.89
C ILE A 84 -14.62 0.58 6.33
N ARG A 85 -14.90 -0.29 5.36
CA ARG A 85 -15.36 -1.66 5.58
C ARG A 85 -14.16 -2.59 5.40
N ILE A 86 -13.96 -3.49 6.35
CA ILE A 86 -13.01 -4.59 6.27
C ILE A 86 -13.80 -5.88 6.12
N THR A 87 -13.54 -6.63 5.05
CA THR A 87 -14.08 -7.98 4.82
C THR A 87 -13.03 -8.99 5.28
N LEU A 88 -13.42 -9.86 6.20
CA LEU A 88 -12.61 -10.94 6.75
C LEU A 88 -12.55 -12.13 5.78
N PRO A 89 -11.62 -13.09 6.00
CA PRO A 89 -11.48 -14.26 5.14
C PRO A 89 -12.72 -15.18 5.11
N ASP A 90 -13.52 -15.17 6.17
CA ASP A 90 -14.77 -15.91 6.29
C ASP A 90 -15.98 -15.21 5.64
N GLY A 91 -15.78 -14.01 5.09
CA GLY A 91 -16.81 -13.16 4.50
C GLY A 91 -17.49 -12.21 5.49
N THR A 92 -17.18 -12.29 6.78
CA THR A 92 -17.68 -11.34 7.79
C THR A 92 -17.23 -9.92 7.44
N MET A 93 -18.13 -8.94 7.59
CA MET A 93 -17.83 -7.53 7.31
C MET A 93 -17.88 -6.71 8.60
N VAL A 94 -16.81 -5.99 8.89
CA VAL A 94 -16.67 -5.08 10.03
C VAL A 94 -16.40 -3.67 9.51
N THR A 95 -16.83 -2.63 10.23
CA THR A 95 -16.57 -1.24 9.85
C THR A 95 -15.67 -0.56 10.87
N SER A 96 -14.84 0.39 10.44
CA SER A 96 -13.93 1.11 11.34
C SER A 96 -14.62 1.93 12.44
N GLU A 97 -15.91 2.22 12.30
CA GLU A 97 -16.72 2.94 13.30
C GLU A 97 -17.42 1.99 14.30
N GLN A 98 -17.35 0.67 14.12
CA GLN A 98 -17.92 -0.28 15.08
C GLN A 98 -17.06 -0.34 16.35
N GLU A 99 -17.70 -0.25 17.52
CA GLU A 99 -17.03 -0.26 18.82
C GLU A 99 -16.21 -1.54 19.07
N ASP A 100 -16.65 -2.66 18.51
CA ASP A 100 -16.01 -3.97 18.65
C ASP A 100 -15.08 -4.33 17.47
N CYS A 101 -14.76 -3.38 16.59
CA CYS A 101 -13.96 -3.62 15.39
C CYS A 101 -12.60 -4.27 15.72
N SER A 102 -11.87 -3.71 16.69
CA SER A 102 -10.55 -4.24 17.09
C SER A 102 -10.65 -5.65 17.70
N GLN A 103 -11.73 -5.94 18.44
CA GLN A 103 -11.98 -7.25 19.04
C GLN A 103 -12.28 -8.30 17.97
N ILE A 104 -13.08 -7.95 16.96
CA ILE A 104 -13.36 -8.84 15.81
C ILE A 104 -12.07 -9.14 15.04
N LEU A 105 -11.29 -8.10 14.71
CA LEU A 105 -10.01 -8.26 14.00
C LEU A 105 -9.01 -9.09 14.81
N SER A 106 -8.94 -8.87 16.13
CA SER A 106 -8.06 -9.63 17.02
C SER A 106 -8.41 -11.11 17.08
N ARG A 107 -9.71 -11.44 17.12
CA ARG A 107 -10.17 -12.84 17.06
C ARG A 107 -9.82 -13.49 15.73
N ALA A 108 -10.07 -12.79 14.63
CA ALA A 108 -9.81 -13.30 13.28
C ALA A 108 -8.31 -13.55 13.04
N LEU A 109 -7.43 -12.73 13.61
CA LEU A 109 -5.97 -12.86 13.51
C LEU A 109 -5.36 -13.74 14.61
N ALA A 110 -6.17 -14.24 15.56
CA ALA A 110 -5.71 -14.92 16.77
C ALA A 110 -4.59 -14.16 17.53
N ARG A 111 -4.65 -12.82 17.48
CA ARG A 111 -3.63 -11.92 18.03
C ARG A 111 -4.24 -10.56 18.32
N GLU A 112 -3.96 -10.00 19.49
CA GLU A 112 -4.47 -8.69 19.88
C GLU A 112 -3.94 -7.59 18.94
N VAL A 113 -4.86 -6.87 18.31
CA VAL A 113 -4.57 -5.74 17.43
C VAL A 113 -5.56 -4.60 17.67
N MET A 114 -5.11 -3.39 17.37
CA MET A 114 -5.97 -2.21 17.25
C MET A 114 -5.93 -1.67 15.83
N LEU A 115 -7.08 -1.25 15.30
CA LEU A 115 -7.13 -0.49 14.06
C LEU A 115 -6.78 0.96 14.37
N ASP A 116 -5.69 1.44 13.77
CA ASP A 116 -5.25 2.82 13.88
C ASP A 116 -5.43 3.56 12.56
N ALA A 117 -5.66 4.86 12.66
CA ALA A 117 -5.84 5.75 11.52
C ALA A 117 -4.75 6.80 11.51
N VAL A 118 -4.30 7.22 10.33
CA VAL A 118 -3.40 8.36 10.20
C VAL A 118 -4.09 9.59 10.78
N GLY A 119 -3.61 10.06 11.94
CA GLY A 119 -4.02 11.34 12.50
C GLY A 119 -3.66 12.45 11.52
N ARG A 120 -4.66 13.21 11.05
CA ARG A 120 -4.38 14.47 10.35
C ARG A 120 -3.86 15.44 11.40
N GLY A 121 -2.55 15.62 11.45
CA GLY A 121 -1.94 16.66 12.27
C GLY A 121 -2.37 18.04 11.77
N ASP A 122 -3.40 18.58 12.39
CA ASP A 122 -3.32 19.95 12.90
C ASP A 122 -2.75 19.82 14.33
N GLU A 123 -1.78 20.65 14.68
CA GLU A 123 -0.91 20.50 15.87
C GLU A 123 -1.63 20.48 17.24
N GLU A 124 -2.96 20.53 17.32
CA GLU A 124 -3.67 20.72 18.60
C GLU A 124 -4.57 19.57 19.07
N THR A 125 -4.80 18.51 18.28
CA THR A 125 -5.50 17.32 18.83
C THR A 125 -5.12 16.01 18.11
N PRO A 126 -4.42 15.08 18.77
CA PRO A 126 -4.21 13.75 18.20
C PRO A 126 -5.55 13.00 18.19
N SER A 127 -6.12 12.76 17.00
CA SER A 127 -7.20 11.77 16.84
C SER A 127 -6.68 10.33 16.77
N SER A 128 -5.36 10.15 16.87
CA SER A 128 -4.71 8.86 16.91
C SER A 128 -4.55 8.43 18.37
N ALA A 129 -4.95 7.20 18.69
CA ALA A 129 -4.70 6.61 20.00
C ALA A 129 -3.18 6.44 20.28
N PHE A 130 -2.36 6.60 19.23
CA PHE A 130 -0.91 6.59 19.29
C PHE A 130 -0.36 7.99 18.98
N PRO A 131 0.49 8.58 19.84
CA PRO A 131 1.10 9.87 19.54
C PRO A 131 1.82 9.82 18.19
N ALA A 132 1.93 10.96 17.50
CA ALA A 132 2.61 11.15 16.21
C ALA A 132 4.13 10.86 16.27
N ARG A 133 4.49 9.65 16.68
CA ARG A 133 5.83 9.10 16.71
C ARG A 133 6.05 8.35 15.41
N ALA A 134 7.31 8.22 15.01
CA ALA A 134 7.69 7.24 14.00
C ALA A 134 7.18 5.87 14.44
N ALA A 135 6.20 5.34 13.71
CA ALA A 135 5.71 3.99 13.93
C ALA A 135 6.79 3.01 13.43
N ASN A 136 7.05 1.95 14.17
CA ASN A 136 7.95 0.90 13.73
C ASN A 136 7.14 -0.28 13.18
N ALA A 137 7.71 -0.94 12.19
CA ALA A 137 7.24 -2.20 11.65
C ALA A 137 8.44 -3.15 11.56
N GLU A 138 8.20 -4.39 11.13
CA GLU A 138 9.22 -5.41 11.04
C GLU A 138 9.12 -6.19 9.73
N GLU A 139 10.24 -6.69 9.24
CA GLU A 139 10.25 -7.52 8.04
C GLU A 139 11.08 -8.77 8.25
N TYR A 140 10.60 -9.87 7.69
CA TYR A 140 11.32 -11.13 7.61
C TYR A 140 12.12 -11.17 6.31
N TRP A 141 13.41 -11.44 6.45
CA TRP A 141 14.35 -11.65 5.37
C TRP A 141 14.47 -13.15 5.11
N PRO A 142 14.03 -13.64 3.94
CA PRO A 142 14.18 -15.05 3.58
C PRO A 142 15.66 -15.41 3.43
N ASP A 143 15.99 -16.70 3.55
CA ASP A 143 17.33 -17.19 3.27
C ASP A 143 17.61 -17.16 1.76
N MET A 144 18.04 -15.99 1.26
CA MET A 144 18.36 -15.76 -0.14
C MET A 144 19.66 -14.98 -0.27
N GLU A 145 20.48 -15.38 -1.24
CA GLU A 145 21.71 -14.68 -1.58
C GLU A 145 21.43 -13.31 -2.20
N GLY A 146 22.26 -12.32 -1.87
CA GLY A 146 22.11 -10.93 -2.35
C GLY A 146 21.22 -10.02 -1.50
N LEU A 147 20.60 -10.54 -0.43
CA LEU A 147 19.90 -9.73 0.56
C LEU A 147 20.84 -9.25 1.69
N ASP A 148 20.50 -8.12 2.31
CA ASP A 148 21.26 -7.52 3.42
C ASP A 148 21.29 -8.42 4.66
N PHE A 149 20.21 -9.18 4.87
CA PHE A 149 20.08 -10.16 5.94
C PHE A 149 19.50 -11.47 5.41
N ARG A 150 19.65 -12.56 6.18
CA ARG A 150 19.15 -13.90 5.83
C ARG A 150 18.52 -14.59 7.04
N ASP A 151 17.39 -15.24 6.79
CA ASP A 151 16.56 -15.94 7.77
C ASP A 151 16.36 -15.21 9.11
N THR A 152 16.10 -13.90 9.06
CA THR A 152 16.00 -13.07 10.26
C THR A 152 14.88 -12.05 10.15
N VAL A 153 14.44 -11.52 11.29
CA VAL A 153 13.47 -10.42 11.36
C VAL A 153 14.19 -9.16 11.81
N THR A 154 14.02 -8.07 11.07
CA THR A 154 14.55 -6.75 11.45
C THR A 154 13.44 -5.73 11.58
N ASP A 155 13.69 -4.70 12.38
CA ASP A 155 12.79 -3.56 12.54
C ASP A 155 13.13 -2.47 11.54
N PHE A 156 12.12 -1.73 11.11
CA PHE A 156 12.27 -0.53 10.30
C PHE A 156 11.25 0.53 10.70
N ALA A 157 11.62 1.80 10.55
CA ALA A 157 10.75 2.93 10.84
C ALA A 157 9.87 3.27 9.63
N LEU A 158 8.60 3.56 9.89
CA LEU A 158 7.69 4.13 8.91
C LEU A 158 7.83 5.65 8.88
N PRO A 159 7.68 6.31 7.71
CA PRO A 159 7.64 7.76 7.62
C PRO A 159 6.55 8.36 8.51
N VAL A 160 6.90 9.43 9.23
CA VAL A 160 6.01 10.09 10.20
C VAL A 160 4.69 10.51 9.53
N GLY A 161 3.58 10.26 10.24
CA GLY A 161 2.25 10.64 9.77
C GLY A 161 1.73 9.80 8.62
N THR A 162 2.30 8.61 8.38
CA THR A 162 1.85 7.68 7.34
C THR A 162 2.02 6.22 7.74
N PHE A 163 1.40 5.31 6.98
CA PHE A 163 1.67 3.87 7.07
C PHE A 163 2.36 3.31 5.80
N PHE A 164 2.90 4.18 4.94
CA PHE A 164 3.70 3.76 3.78
C PHE A 164 5.04 3.17 4.23
N ASP A 165 5.60 2.26 3.44
CA ASP A 165 6.95 1.73 3.70
C ASP A 165 8.05 2.69 3.23
N CYS A 166 7.81 3.40 2.13
CA CYS A 166 8.79 4.33 1.55
C CYS A 166 8.11 5.43 0.72
N ALA A 167 7.57 5.08 -0.46
CA ALA A 167 6.91 6.03 -1.37
C ALA A 167 5.39 6.04 -1.21
N VAL A 168 4.78 7.20 -1.48
CA VAL A 168 3.32 7.44 -1.35
C VAL A 168 2.50 7.07 -2.59
N VAL A 169 3.17 6.79 -3.71
CA VAL A 169 2.56 6.28 -4.95
C VAL A 169 3.47 5.19 -5.50
N HIS A 170 2.88 4.03 -5.84
CA HIS A 170 3.56 2.97 -6.58
C HIS A 170 2.95 2.84 -7.97
N LEU A 171 3.81 2.87 -9.00
CA LEU A 171 3.43 2.66 -10.39
C LEU A 171 3.99 1.34 -10.89
N LEU A 172 3.22 0.64 -11.72
CA LEU A 172 3.63 -0.59 -12.38
C LEU A 172 3.17 -0.57 -13.84
N THR A 173 3.94 -1.15 -14.76
CA THR A 173 3.48 -1.30 -16.14
C THR A 173 2.95 -2.69 -16.44
N THR A 174 2.04 -2.79 -17.41
CA THR A 174 1.62 -4.11 -17.95
C THR A 174 2.81 -4.84 -18.60
N ALA A 175 3.74 -4.11 -19.22
CA ALA A 175 4.96 -4.68 -19.80
C ALA A 175 5.84 -5.40 -18.77
N THR A 176 5.93 -4.88 -17.54
CA THR A 176 6.62 -5.58 -16.45
C THR A 176 5.93 -6.89 -16.10
N LEU A 177 4.60 -6.93 -16.05
CA LEU A 177 3.85 -8.17 -15.77
C LEU A 177 4.05 -9.21 -16.85
N ASP A 178 3.97 -8.79 -18.12
CA ASP A 178 4.23 -9.65 -19.27
C ASP A 178 5.67 -10.20 -19.22
N ARG A 179 6.65 -9.33 -18.95
CA ARG A 179 8.06 -9.72 -18.85
C ARG A 179 8.33 -10.71 -17.72
N LEU A 180 7.70 -10.52 -16.56
CA LEU A 180 7.80 -11.48 -15.46
C LEU A 180 7.19 -12.83 -15.85
N GLY A 181 6.05 -12.81 -16.55
CA GLY A 181 5.41 -14.01 -17.10
C GLY A 181 6.30 -14.78 -18.07
N GLU A 182 7.02 -14.07 -18.95
CA GLU A 182 8.01 -14.69 -19.85
C GLU A 182 9.19 -15.31 -19.08
N LEU A 183 9.73 -14.59 -18.10
CA LEU A 183 10.89 -15.02 -17.32
C LEU A 183 10.58 -16.21 -16.41
N TYR A 184 9.35 -16.29 -15.89
CA TYR A 184 8.91 -17.37 -15.04
C TYR A 184 7.46 -17.78 -15.33
N PRO A 185 7.21 -18.58 -16.39
CA PRO A 185 5.86 -18.93 -16.82
C PRO A 185 4.99 -19.70 -15.82
N ARG A 186 5.62 -20.30 -14.80
CA ARG A 186 4.91 -20.96 -13.68
C ARG A 186 4.43 -19.98 -12.60
N GLY A 187 4.90 -18.73 -12.67
CA GLY A 187 4.53 -17.67 -11.74
C GLY A 187 3.13 -17.16 -11.98
N ARG A 188 2.56 -16.55 -10.95
CA ARG A 188 1.29 -15.83 -11.04
C ARG A 188 1.53 -14.36 -10.79
N PHE A 189 1.63 -13.57 -11.86
CA PHE A 189 1.97 -12.15 -11.81
C PHE A 189 0.73 -11.27 -11.95
N GLU A 190 -0.16 -11.38 -10.95
CA GLU A 190 -1.35 -10.54 -10.86
C GLU A 190 -0.99 -9.15 -10.34
N VAL A 191 -1.54 -8.08 -10.93
CA VAL A 191 -1.38 -6.67 -10.49
C VAL A 191 -1.47 -6.54 -8.97
N ARG A 192 -2.48 -7.18 -8.37
CA ARG A 192 -2.80 -7.08 -6.94
C ARG A 192 -1.69 -7.60 -6.02
N ARG A 193 -0.80 -8.48 -6.49
CA ARG A 193 0.36 -8.95 -5.70
C ARG A 193 1.43 -7.88 -5.53
N PHE A 194 1.60 -7.04 -6.55
CA PHE A 194 2.59 -5.96 -6.55
C PHE A 194 2.09 -4.72 -5.82
N ARG A 195 0.77 -4.60 -5.66
CA ARG A 195 0.07 -3.52 -4.99
C ARG A 195 0.43 -2.12 -5.53
N PRO A 196 0.41 -1.90 -6.85
CA PRO A 196 0.56 -0.56 -7.40
C PRO A 196 -0.68 0.26 -7.11
N ASN A 197 -0.54 1.59 -7.06
CA ASN A 197 -1.66 2.52 -7.09
C ASN A 197 -2.10 2.81 -8.53
N ILE A 198 -1.14 2.83 -9.47
CA ILE A 198 -1.38 3.18 -10.88
C ILE A 198 -0.76 2.08 -11.74
N VAL A 199 -1.57 1.51 -12.64
CA VAL A 199 -1.07 0.61 -13.69
C VAL A 199 -1.11 1.33 -15.02
N VAL A 200 0.02 1.34 -15.71
CA VAL A 200 0.17 1.95 -17.02
C VAL A 200 0.36 0.87 -18.07
N GLN A 201 -0.44 0.91 -19.13
CA GLN A 201 -0.12 0.21 -20.36
C GLN A 201 0.80 1.12 -21.18
N PRO A 202 2.05 0.72 -21.45
CA PRO A 202 2.96 1.54 -22.22
C PRO A 202 2.45 1.79 -23.65
N ALA A 203 2.81 2.93 -24.23
CA ALA A 203 2.59 3.21 -25.64
C ALA A 203 3.29 2.14 -26.51
N SER A 204 2.80 1.96 -27.75
CA SER A 204 3.28 0.92 -28.66
C SER A 204 4.81 0.88 -28.75
N GLY A 205 5.41 -0.22 -28.26
CA GLY A 205 6.86 -0.44 -28.24
C GLY A 205 7.50 -0.50 -26.85
N GLY A 206 6.80 -0.07 -25.79
CA GLY A 206 7.28 -0.26 -24.42
C GLY A 206 7.28 -1.74 -24.02
N THR A 207 8.45 -2.30 -23.70
CA THR A 207 8.63 -3.71 -23.32
C THR A 207 9.58 -3.84 -22.12
N GLY A 208 9.57 -4.99 -21.47
CA GLY A 208 10.42 -5.25 -20.32
C GLY A 208 10.05 -4.37 -19.12
N PHE A 209 11.05 -3.96 -18.34
CA PHE A 209 10.88 -3.13 -17.15
C PHE A 209 10.96 -1.63 -17.51
N ILE A 210 10.13 -1.19 -18.45
CA ILE A 210 10.27 0.13 -19.09
C ILE A 210 10.17 1.30 -18.09
N GLU A 211 9.38 1.16 -17.03
CA GLU A 211 9.22 2.18 -15.98
C GLU A 211 10.51 2.50 -15.22
N ASN A 212 11.51 1.61 -15.23
CA ASN A 212 12.81 1.89 -14.63
C ASN A 212 13.53 3.05 -15.34
N SER A 213 13.27 3.26 -16.64
CA SER A 213 13.83 4.39 -17.40
C SER A 213 13.17 5.73 -17.02
N TRP A 214 12.06 5.70 -16.30
CA TRP A 214 11.33 6.91 -15.90
C TRP A 214 11.88 7.52 -14.61
N VAL A 215 12.72 6.80 -13.87
CA VAL A 215 13.39 7.31 -12.66
C VAL A 215 14.14 8.61 -12.99
N GLY A 216 14.01 9.61 -12.12
CA GLY A 216 14.56 10.96 -12.31
C GLY A 216 13.71 11.88 -13.18
N HIS A 217 12.61 11.38 -13.76
CA HIS A 217 11.70 12.17 -14.59
C HIS A 217 10.40 12.47 -13.84
N THR A 218 9.67 13.49 -14.33
CA THR A 218 8.30 13.79 -13.89
C THR A 218 7.31 13.27 -14.92
N LEU A 219 6.41 12.39 -14.51
CA LEU A 219 5.29 11.94 -15.33
C LEU A 219 4.15 12.95 -15.23
N ALA A 220 3.57 13.29 -16.37
CA ALA A 220 2.33 14.04 -16.45
C ALA A 220 1.17 13.06 -16.71
N ILE A 221 0.12 13.13 -15.90
CA ILE A 221 -1.13 12.38 -16.12
C ILE A 221 -2.24 13.42 -16.26
N GLY A 222 -2.72 13.62 -17.48
CA GLY A 222 -3.58 14.76 -17.81
C GLY A 222 -2.91 16.10 -17.49
N ASP A 223 -3.74 17.12 -17.30
CA ASP A 223 -3.24 18.49 -17.18
C ASP A 223 -2.74 18.84 -15.77
N GLU A 224 -3.24 18.16 -14.74
CA GLU A 224 -3.04 18.55 -13.33
C GLU A 224 -2.04 17.66 -12.59
N VAL A 225 -2.06 16.34 -12.81
CA VAL A 225 -1.25 15.42 -12.01
C VAL A 225 0.18 15.39 -12.52
N ARG A 226 1.12 15.62 -11.60
CA ARG A 226 2.57 15.55 -11.84
C ARG A 226 3.20 14.64 -10.79
N LEU A 227 3.85 13.57 -11.23
CA LEU A 227 4.48 12.58 -10.35
C LEU A 227 5.98 12.53 -10.62
N SER A 228 6.79 12.90 -9.63
CA SER A 228 8.24 12.70 -9.70
C SER A 228 8.56 11.23 -9.40
N VAL A 229 9.22 10.54 -10.34
CA VAL A 229 9.62 9.13 -10.17
C VAL A 229 11.00 9.11 -9.51
N THR A 230 11.04 8.75 -8.23
CA THR A 230 12.26 8.90 -7.41
C THR A 230 13.16 7.66 -7.39
N GLY A 231 12.63 6.48 -7.71
CA GLY A 231 13.42 5.24 -7.72
C GLY A 231 12.58 4.00 -8.02
N PRO A 232 13.24 2.83 -8.17
CA PRO A 232 12.57 1.56 -8.36
C PRO A 232 11.89 1.08 -7.07
N CYS A 233 10.89 0.21 -7.19
CA CYS A 233 10.25 -0.45 -6.05
C CYS A 233 11.01 -1.73 -5.68
N GLY A 234 11.74 -1.71 -4.57
CA GLY A 234 12.36 -2.90 -3.98
C GLY A 234 11.30 -3.96 -3.65
N ARG A 235 11.54 -5.20 -4.06
CA ARG A 235 10.64 -6.33 -3.75
C ARG A 235 11.05 -6.97 -2.43
N CYS A 236 10.07 -7.41 -1.66
CA CYS A 236 10.26 -8.14 -0.40
C CYS A 236 9.60 -9.51 -0.51
N VAL A 237 9.62 -10.28 0.59
CA VAL A 237 9.06 -11.65 0.71
C VAL A 237 7.58 -11.79 0.30
N MET A 238 6.88 -10.67 0.09
CA MET A 238 5.45 -10.64 -0.26
C MET A 238 5.11 -10.99 -1.70
N THR A 239 6.07 -10.86 -2.62
CA THR A 239 5.80 -11.05 -4.07
C THR A 239 6.36 -12.32 -4.63
#